data_AF-A0A559JMA7-F1
#
_entry.id   AF-A0A559JMA7-F1
#
_cell.length_a   1.000
_cell.length_b   1.000
_cell.length_c   1.000
_cell.angle_alpha   90.00
_cell.angle_beta   90.00
_cell.angle_gamma   90.00
#
_symmetry.space_group_name_H-M   'P 1'
#
loop_
_entity.id
_entity.type
_entity.pdbx_description
1 polymer ?
#
loop_
_entity_poly.entity_id
_entity_poly.type
_entity_poly.pdbx_seq_one_letter_code
_entity_poly.pdbx_strand_id
1 'polypeptide(L)'
;MMKWKMREQYEQQDERYNAVLERYNAAVIEAGTRLQDLKAEQAELFKHEFRTGANLTVEKNKLAAKIEAAEKDLAAAEHERGQAYEFRRTLSDDRITVRQLLLDWNGPYRSAVRENELQPIIDRLTAARAAYYNALLDVKELEARYNAAYLEMRDMAHRDNDNHPGNMMYPLAFFSQSDVPLISREDLLMIEDRRQLPFGIKRVSEVSK
;
A
#
# COMPACT_ATOMS: atom_id res chain seq x y z
N MET A 1 6.29 -5.18 -8.29
CA MET A 1 5.11 -5.49 -7.48
C MET A 1 4.03 -5.96 -8.42
N MET A 2 3.64 -7.22 -8.25
CA MET A 2 2.57 -7.86 -8.99
C MET A 2 1.27 -7.07 -8.83
N LYS A 3 0.54 -6.88 -9.93
CA LYS A 3 -0.73 -6.15 -9.92
C LYS A 3 -1.82 -7.02 -9.33
N TRP A 4 -2.61 -6.43 -8.42
CA TRP A 4 -3.78 -7.10 -7.86
C TRP A 4 -5.06 -6.71 -8.63
N LYS A 5 -5.33 -7.43 -9.71
CA LYS A 5 -6.40 -7.10 -10.67
C LYS A 5 -7.79 -6.97 -10.02
N MET A 6 -8.16 -7.84 -9.08
CA MET A 6 -9.48 -7.81 -8.43
C MET A 6 -9.66 -6.55 -7.57
N ARG A 7 -8.59 -6.09 -6.92
CA ARG A 7 -8.59 -4.83 -6.17
C ARG A 7 -8.74 -3.63 -7.10
N GLU A 8 -8.02 -3.59 -8.22
CA GLU A 8 -8.18 -2.51 -9.21
C GLU A 8 -9.62 -2.44 -9.74
N GLN A 9 -10.23 -3.60 -10.01
CA GLN A 9 -11.63 -3.68 -10.43
C GLN A 9 -12.59 -3.20 -9.33
N TYR A 10 -12.35 -3.55 -8.08
CA TYR A 10 -13.15 -3.08 -6.94
C TYR A 10 -13.07 -1.55 -6.78
N GLU A 11 -11.88 -0.97 -6.89
CA GLU A 11 -11.67 0.48 -6.81
C GLU A 11 -12.40 1.21 -7.95
N GLN A 12 -12.25 0.73 -9.20
CA GLN A 12 -12.94 1.30 -10.36
C GLN A 12 -14.46 1.13 -10.31
N GLN A 13 -14.94 0.07 -9.67
CA GLN A 13 -16.36 -0.19 -9.54
C GLN A 13 -17.06 0.93 -8.76
N ASP A 14 -16.49 1.33 -7.62
CA ASP A 14 -17.07 2.38 -6.79
C ASP A 14 -17.02 3.76 -7.47
N GLU A 15 -15.96 4.06 -8.23
CA GLU A 15 -15.88 5.28 -9.04
C GLU A 15 -17.02 5.38 -10.06
N ARG A 16 -17.31 4.29 -10.78
CA ARG A 16 -18.40 4.28 -11.78
C ARG A 16 -19.76 4.54 -11.14
N TYR A 17 -20.02 3.91 -10.00
CA TYR A 17 -21.30 4.12 -9.29
C TYR A 17 -21.43 5.53 -8.75
N ASN A 18 -20.37 6.08 -8.17
CA ASN A 18 -20.38 7.46 -7.68
C ASN A 18 -20.59 8.45 -8.82
N ALA A 19 -19.92 8.25 -9.97
CA ALA A 19 -20.10 9.11 -11.13
C ALA A 19 -21.55 9.13 -11.66
N VAL A 20 -22.25 7.99 -11.61
CA VAL A 20 -23.67 7.92 -11.99
C VAL A 20 -24.56 8.66 -10.98
N LEU A 21 -24.32 8.48 -9.67
CA LEU A 21 -25.08 9.20 -8.64
C LEU A 21 -24.88 10.72 -8.72
N GLU A 22 -23.65 11.17 -8.99
CA GLU A 22 -23.35 12.60 -9.16
C GLU A 22 -24.14 13.20 -10.32
N ARG A 23 -24.35 12.46 -11.42
CA ARG A 23 -25.20 12.93 -12.53
C ARG A 23 -26.65 13.13 -12.10
N TYR A 24 -27.23 12.19 -11.36
CA TYR A 24 -28.59 12.32 -10.86
C TYR A 24 -28.72 13.43 -9.82
N ASN A 25 -27.71 13.62 -8.96
CA ASN A 25 -27.68 14.74 -8.02
C ASN A 25 -27.60 16.09 -8.74
N ALA A 26 -26.75 16.19 -9.76
CA ALA A 26 -26.63 17.39 -10.58
C ALA A 26 -27.95 17.73 -11.29
N ALA A 27 -28.66 16.73 -11.83
CA ALA A 27 -29.96 16.94 -12.48
C ALA A 27 -31.03 17.49 -11.51
N VAL A 28 -31.07 16.99 -10.27
CA VAL A 28 -31.99 17.51 -9.23
C VAL A 28 -31.63 18.96 -8.86
N ILE A 29 -30.33 19.27 -8.72
CA ILE A 29 -29.86 20.62 -8.42
C ILE A 29 -30.25 21.57 -9.57
N GLU A 30 -29.97 21.19 -10.82
CA GLU A 30 -30.28 22.01 -11.99
C GLU A 30 -31.80 22.28 -12.12
N ALA A 31 -32.64 21.24 -12.00
CA ALA A 31 -34.08 21.39 -12.04
C ALA A 31 -34.60 22.25 -10.87
N GLY A 32 -34.03 22.08 -9.67
CA GLY A 32 -34.36 22.87 -8.49
C GLY A 32 -34.00 24.35 -8.64
N THR A 33 -32.80 24.65 -9.15
CA THR A 33 -32.36 26.02 -9.44
C THR A 33 -33.26 26.67 -10.48
N ARG A 34 -33.57 25.97 -11.57
CA ARG A 34 -34.48 26.48 -12.61
C ARG A 34 -35.87 26.82 -12.06
N LEU A 35 -36.42 25.97 -11.18
CA LEU A 35 -37.70 26.24 -10.53
C LEU A 35 -37.62 27.47 -9.61
N GLN A 36 -36.53 27.64 -8.85
CA GLN A 36 -36.33 28.81 -8.01
C GLN A 36 -36.22 30.10 -8.85
N ASP A 37 -35.49 30.06 -9.96
CA ASP A 37 -35.35 31.21 -10.86
C ASP A 37 -36.70 31.64 -11.45
N LEU A 38 -37.52 30.68 -11.90
CA LEU A 38 -38.86 30.96 -12.41
C LEU A 38 -39.79 31.54 -11.32
N LYS A 39 -39.68 31.07 -10.07
CA LYS A 39 -40.42 31.61 -8.93
C LYS A 39 -39.96 33.03 -8.57
N ALA A 40 -38.67 33.32 -8.71
CA ALA A 40 -38.14 34.68 -8.55
C ALA A 40 -38.64 35.62 -9.67
N GLU A 41 -38.64 35.16 -10.93
CA GLU A 41 -39.22 35.90 -12.07
C GLU A 41 -40.70 36.21 -11.83
N GLN A 42 -41.45 35.27 -11.25
CA GLN A 42 -42.87 35.46 -10.94
C GLN A 42 -43.08 36.53 -9.87
N ALA A 43 -42.24 36.55 -8.83
CA ALA A 43 -42.29 37.56 -7.78
C ALA A 43 -41.95 38.96 -8.32
N GLU A 44 -40.98 39.08 -9.22
CA GLU A 44 -40.65 40.36 -9.87
C GLU A 44 -41.76 40.85 -10.79
N LEU A 45 -42.38 39.94 -11.55
CA LEU A 45 -43.50 40.29 -12.41
C LEU A 45 -44.71 40.81 -11.60
N PHE A 46 -44.96 40.20 -10.42
CA PHE A 46 -45.98 40.67 -9.49
C PHE A 46 -45.65 42.07 -8.93
N LYS A 47 -44.40 42.31 -8.52
CA LYS A 47 -43.95 43.64 -8.08
C LYS A 47 -44.10 44.70 -9.19
N HIS A 48 -43.79 44.33 -10.44
CA HIS A 48 -43.91 45.23 -11.59
C HIS A 48 -45.36 45.62 -11.87
N GLU A 49 -46.29 44.65 -11.85
CA GLU A 49 -47.73 44.89 -11.96
C GLU A 49 -48.23 45.86 -10.88
N PHE A 50 -47.83 45.66 -9.61
CA PHE A 50 -48.20 46.55 -8.51
C PHE A 50 -47.62 47.97 -8.64
N ARG A 51 -46.43 48.13 -9.21
CA ARG A 51 -45.77 49.44 -9.38
C ARG A 51 -46.34 50.24 -10.55
N THR A 52 -46.71 49.57 -11.64
CA THR A 52 -47.06 50.22 -12.90
C THR A 52 -48.56 50.24 -13.18
N GLY A 53 -49.34 49.37 -12.52
CA GLY A 53 -50.75 49.15 -12.83
C GLY A 53 -50.98 48.47 -14.19
N ALA A 54 -49.92 48.00 -14.85
CA ALA A 54 -50.01 47.31 -16.13
C ALA A 54 -50.65 45.93 -15.96
N ASN A 55 -51.57 45.57 -16.86
CA ASN A 55 -52.15 44.23 -16.89
C ASN A 55 -51.15 43.24 -17.50
N LEU A 56 -50.53 42.40 -16.66
CA LEU A 56 -49.53 41.40 -17.08
C LEU A 56 -50.08 39.97 -17.07
N THR A 57 -51.40 39.81 -17.22
CA THR A 57 -52.08 38.50 -17.12
C THR A 57 -51.51 37.47 -18.09
N VAL A 58 -51.14 37.88 -19.32
CA VAL A 58 -50.60 36.97 -20.35
C VAL A 58 -49.21 36.47 -19.96
N GLU A 59 -48.33 37.34 -19.49
CA GLU A 59 -46.99 36.98 -19.00
C GLU A 59 -47.08 36.06 -17.77
N LYS A 60 -47.98 36.36 -16.82
CA LYS A 60 -48.23 35.51 -15.63
C LYS A 60 -48.65 34.10 -16.02
N ASN A 61 -49.57 33.96 -16.96
CA ASN A 61 -50.05 32.65 -17.42
C ASN A 61 -48.94 31.86 -18.13
N LYS A 62 -48.13 32.52 -18.97
CA LYS A 62 -46.96 31.88 -19.61
C LYS A 62 -45.94 31.40 -18.57
N LEU A 63 -45.67 32.23 -17.56
CA LEU A 63 -44.72 31.89 -16.51
C LEU A 63 -45.25 30.78 -15.60
N ALA A 64 -46.55 30.78 -15.28
CA ALA A 64 -47.20 29.71 -14.53
C ALA A 64 -47.05 28.36 -15.23
N ALA A 65 -47.26 28.31 -16.56
CA ALA A 65 -47.05 27.09 -17.34
C ALA A 65 -45.59 26.60 -17.32
N LYS A 66 -44.62 27.52 -17.37
CA LYS A 66 -43.19 27.18 -17.22
C LYS A 66 -42.87 26.63 -15.82
N ILE A 67 -43.48 27.22 -14.77
CA ILE A 67 -43.32 26.73 -13.38
C ILE A 67 -43.89 25.32 -13.26
N GLU A 68 -45.09 25.07 -13.78
CA GLU A 68 -45.70 23.73 -13.74
C GLU A 68 -44.83 22.68 -14.46
N ALA A 69 -44.27 23.04 -15.62
CA ALA A 69 -43.33 22.17 -16.32
C ALA A 69 -42.05 21.92 -15.49
N ALA A 70 -41.48 22.96 -14.89
CA ALA A 70 -40.29 22.83 -14.05
C ALA A 70 -40.53 22.02 -12.76
N GLU A 71 -41.73 22.10 -12.17
CA GLU A 71 -42.12 21.25 -11.02
C GLU A 71 -42.22 19.78 -11.42
N LYS A 72 -42.76 19.48 -12.60
CA LYS A 72 -42.77 18.13 -13.16
C LYS A 72 -41.37 17.61 -13.45
N ASP A 73 -40.50 18.43 -14.04
CA ASP A 73 -39.11 18.08 -14.32
C ASP A 73 -38.33 17.78 -13.02
N LEU A 74 -38.51 18.60 -11.97
CA LEU A 74 -37.90 18.36 -10.67
C LEU A 74 -38.40 17.06 -10.04
N ALA A 75 -39.71 16.81 -10.05
CA ALA A 75 -40.28 15.58 -9.50
C ALA A 75 -39.78 14.32 -10.23
N ALA A 76 -39.63 14.40 -11.56
CA ALA A 76 -39.03 13.33 -12.36
C ALA A 76 -37.55 13.11 -11.97
N ALA A 77 -36.75 14.16 -11.88
CA ALA A 77 -35.34 14.07 -11.48
C ALA A 77 -35.17 13.50 -10.05
N GLU A 78 -36.01 13.91 -9.11
CA GLU A 78 -36.02 13.38 -7.74
C GLU A 78 -36.40 11.89 -7.72
N HIS A 79 -37.39 11.50 -8.54
CA HIS A 79 -37.79 10.11 -8.66
C HIS A 79 -36.68 9.23 -9.23
N GLU A 80 -36.04 9.66 -10.32
CA GLU A 80 -34.92 8.95 -10.95
C GLU A 80 -33.73 8.82 -10.00
N ARG A 81 -33.39 9.90 -9.28
CA ARG A 81 -32.37 9.86 -8.23
C ARG A 81 -32.73 8.84 -7.15
N GLY A 82 -33.99 8.84 -6.69
CA GLY A 82 -34.48 7.86 -5.71
C GLY A 82 -34.33 6.42 -6.20
N GLN A 83 -34.70 6.15 -7.44
CA GLN A 83 -34.51 4.84 -8.07
C GLN A 83 -33.02 4.46 -8.16
N ALA A 84 -32.14 5.39 -8.53
CA ALA A 84 -30.70 5.13 -8.61
C ALA A 84 -30.10 4.73 -7.24
N TYR A 85 -30.55 5.34 -6.14
CA TYR A 85 -30.14 4.95 -4.79
C TYR A 85 -30.66 3.55 -4.39
N GLU A 86 -31.89 3.21 -4.77
CA GLU A 86 -32.45 1.88 -4.51
C GLU A 86 -31.76 0.79 -5.35
N PHE A 87 -31.50 1.04 -6.63
CA PHE A 87 -30.74 0.12 -7.48
C PHE A 87 -29.33 -0.14 -6.92
N ARG A 88 -28.65 0.89 -6.39
CA ARG A 88 -27.34 0.70 -5.75
C ARG A 88 -27.40 -0.27 -4.56
N ARG A 89 -28.50 -0.27 -3.81
CA ARG A 89 -28.69 -1.17 -2.65
C ARG A 89 -28.95 -2.61 -3.07
N THR A 90 -29.63 -2.81 -4.20
CA THR A 90 -30.07 -4.13 -4.67
C THR A 90 -29.10 -4.80 -5.66
N LEU A 91 -28.13 -4.07 -6.21
CA LEU A 91 -27.06 -4.58 -7.10
C LEU A 91 -26.02 -5.48 -6.38
N SER A 92 -26.39 -6.17 -5.30
CA SER A 92 -25.49 -7.01 -4.51
C SER A 92 -24.83 -8.15 -5.29
N ASP A 93 -25.50 -8.62 -6.34
CA ASP A 93 -25.14 -9.89 -7.00
C ASP A 93 -23.95 -9.75 -7.97
N ASP A 94 -23.75 -8.57 -8.55
CA ASP A 94 -22.66 -8.29 -9.49
C ASP A 94 -21.53 -7.44 -8.89
N ARG A 95 -21.62 -7.09 -7.60
CA ARG A 95 -20.65 -6.25 -6.90
C ARG A 95 -19.49 -7.08 -6.36
N ILE A 96 -18.26 -6.67 -6.67
CA ILE A 96 -17.09 -7.17 -5.95
C ILE A 96 -17.22 -6.77 -4.47
N THR A 97 -17.26 -7.77 -3.60
CA THR A 97 -17.36 -7.57 -2.15
C THR A 97 -15.98 -7.62 -1.50
N VAL A 98 -15.86 -7.00 -0.31
CA VAL A 98 -14.66 -7.15 0.52
C VAL A 98 -14.37 -8.62 0.84
N ARG A 99 -15.41 -9.45 0.99
CA ARG A 99 -15.25 -10.89 1.19
C ARG A 99 -14.57 -11.56 -0.01
N GLN A 100 -14.97 -11.22 -1.23
CA GLN A 100 -14.33 -11.73 -2.44
C GLN A 100 -12.88 -11.25 -2.56
N LEU A 101 -12.59 -9.99 -2.21
CA LEU A 101 -11.20 -9.51 -2.14
C LEU A 101 -10.38 -10.31 -1.13
N LEU A 102 -10.92 -10.60 0.04
CA LEU A 102 -10.21 -11.41 1.05
C LEU A 102 -9.98 -12.85 0.58
N LEU A 103 -10.93 -13.44 -0.15
CA LEU A 103 -10.77 -14.77 -0.73
C LEU A 103 -9.68 -14.78 -1.81
N ASP A 104 -9.67 -13.78 -2.68
CA ASP A 104 -8.65 -13.65 -3.72
C ASP A 104 -7.26 -13.37 -3.14
N TRP A 105 -7.18 -12.46 -2.15
CA TRP A 105 -5.97 -12.17 -1.40
C TRP A 105 -5.42 -13.42 -0.75
N ASN A 106 -6.22 -14.15 0.03
CA ASN A 106 -5.74 -15.32 0.75
C ASN A 106 -5.53 -16.56 -0.14
N GLY A 107 -6.07 -16.54 -1.35
CA GLY A 107 -5.98 -17.64 -2.31
C GLY A 107 -5.03 -17.31 -3.47
N PRO A 108 -5.53 -17.09 -4.70
CA PRO A 108 -4.71 -16.98 -5.90
C PRO A 108 -3.65 -15.88 -5.84
N TYR A 109 -4.02 -14.67 -5.41
CA TYR A 109 -3.09 -13.53 -5.45
C TYR A 109 -1.90 -13.72 -4.52
N ARG A 110 -2.12 -14.06 -3.24
CA ARG A 110 -1.01 -14.34 -2.30
C ARG A 110 -0.18 -15.52 -2.76
N SER A 111 -0.80 -16.56 -3.30
CA SER A 111 -0.05 -17.73 -3.80
C SER A 111 0.91 -17.32 -4.92
N ALA A 112 0.43 -16.54 -5.89
CA ALA A 112 1.26 -16.04 -6.98
C ALA A 112 2.37 -15.08 -6.52
N VAL A 113 2.10 -14.17 -5.59
CA VAL A 113 3.14 -13.30 -5.01
C VAL A 113 4.17 -14.13 -4.26
N ARG A 114 3.74 -15.15 -3.51
CA ARG A 114 4.66 -16.03 -2.79
C ARG A 114 5.57 -16.80 -3.74
N GLU A 115 5.02 -17.35 -4.80
CA GLU A 115 5.78 -18.11 -5.79
C GLU A 115 6.73 -17.23 -6.60
N ASN A 116 6.25 -16.09 -7.12
CA ASN A 116 7.01 -15.30 -8.10
C ASN A 116 7.90 -14.22 -7.47
N GLU A 117 7.54 -13.67 -6.30
CA GLU A 117 8.31 -12.60 -5.66
C GLU A 117 9.01 -13.07 -4.37
N LEU A 118 8.33 -13.83 -3.51
CA LEU A 118 8.90 -14.24 -2.22
C LEU A 118 9.85 -15.44 -2.34
N GLN A 119 9.48 -16.48 -3.09
CA GLN A 119 10.25 -17.71 -3.17
C GLN A 119 11.69 -17.46 -3.65
N PRO A 120 11.95 -16.65 -4.69
CA PRO A 120 13.33 -16.31 -5.07
C PRO A 120 14.13 -15.61 -3.97
N ILE A 121 13.47 -14.81 -3.11
CA ILE A 121 14.12 -14.19 -1.95
C ILE A 121 14.47 -15.26 -0.90
N ILE A 122 13.54 -16.16 -0.61
CA ILE A 122 13.76 -17.27 0.33
C ILE A 122 14.87 -18.21 -0.16
N ASP A 123 14.92 -18.50 -1.45
CA ASP A 123 15.95 -19.35 -2.05
C ASP A 123 17.33 -18.69 -1.92
N ARG A 124 17.44 -17.39 -2.20
CA ARG A 124 18.68 -16.63 -1.98
C ARG A 124 19.10 -16.60 -0.52
N LEU A 125 18.17 -16.41 0.42
CA LEU A 125 18.45 -16.47 1.85
C LEU A 125 18.92 -17.87 2.27
N THR A 126 18.34 -18.92 1.72
CA THR A 126 18.71 -20.31 2.00
C THR A 126 20.11 -20.61 1.49
N ALA A 127 20.44 -20.20 0.26
CA ALA A 127 21.77 -20.35 -0.30
C ALA A 127 22.83 -19.57 0.49
N ALA A 128 22.54 -18.31 0.86
CA ALA A 128 23.43 -17.49 1.66
C ALA A 128 23.68 -18.10 3.06
N ARG A 129 22.62 -18.62 3.68
CA ARG A 129 22.71 -19.34 4.97
C ARG A 129 23.62 -20.56 4.88
N ALA A 130 23.48 -21.36 3.82
CA ALA A 130 24.34 -22.52 3.59
C ALA A 130 25.81 -22.11 3.37
N ALA A 131 26.06 -21.13 2.52
CA ALA A 131 27.41 -20.62 2.26
C ALA A 131 28.08 -20.08 3.53
N TYR A 132 27.34 -19.32 4.34
CA TYR A 132 27.85 -18.78 5.61
C TYR A 132 28.23 -19.89 6.60
N TYR A 133 27.37 -20.90 6.79
CA TYR A 133 27.70 -21.99 7.72
C TYR A 133 28.84 -22.88 7.23
N ASN A 134 28.95 -23.13 5.92
CA ASN A 134 30.10 -23.84 5.37
C ASN A 134 31.40 -23.05 5.60
N ALA A 135 31.40 -21.73 5.36
CA ALA A 135 32.57 -20.90 5.64
C ALA A 135 32.95 -20.90 7.13
N LEU A 136 31.96 -20.90 8.03
CA LEU A 136 32.22 -21.05 9.48
C LEU A 136 32.85 -22.40 9.82
N LEU A 137 32.42 -23.47 9.16
CA LEU A 137 33.02 -24.79 9.33
C LEU A 137 34.47 -24.81 8.81
N ASP A 138 34.72 -24.22 7.63
CA ASP A 138 36.07 -24.10 7.06
C ASP A 138 37.05 -23.39 8.03
N VAL A 139 36.58 -22.33 8.72
CA VAL A 139 37.36 -21.64 9.77
C VAL A 139 37.71 -22.60 10.91
N LYS A 140 36.77 -23.46 11.33
CA LYS A 140 37.01 -24.47 12.39
C LYS A 140 37.94 -25.58 11.95
N GLU A 141 37.85 -26.02 10.71
CA GLU A 141 38.77 -27.00 10.15
C GLU A 141 40.19 -26.42 10.04
N LEU A 142 40.31 -25.15 9.68
CA LEU A 142 41.58 -24.44 9.67
C LEU A 142 42.16 -24.31 11.09
N GLU A 143 41.33 -23.95 12.08
CA GLU A 143 41.71 -23.93 13.50
C GLU A 143 42.31 -25.27 13.93
N ALA A 144 41.59 -26.36 13.68
CA ALA A 144 42.01 -27.70 14.06
C ALA A 144 43.35 -28.08 13.39
N ARG A 145 43.55 -27.70 12.13
CA ARG A 145 44.77 -28.00 11.36
C ARG A 145 46.02 -27.34 11.97
N TYR A 146 45.90 -26.11 12.45
CA TYR A 146 47.03 -25.33 12.99
C TYR A 146 47.13 -25.36 14.53
N ASN A 147 46.12 -25.87 15.23
CA ASN A 147 46.07 -25.86 16.69
C ASN A 147 47.25 -26.61 17.33
N ALA A 148 47.65 -27.75 16.78
CA ALA A 148 48.79 -28.51 17.30
C ALA A 148 50.09 -27.69 17.31
N ALA A 149 50.39 -27.02 16.19
CA ALA A 149 51.58 -26.16 16.07
C ALA A 149 51.49 -24.93 17.00
N TYR A 150 50.31 -24.34 17.15
CA TYR A 150 50.08 -23.25 18.09
C TYR A 150 50.33 -23.67 19.55
N LEU A 151 49.79 -24.83 19.96
CA LEU A 151 50.00 -25.36 21.32
C LEU A 151 51.48 -25.65 21.57
N GLU A 152 52.18 -26.22 20.59
CA GLU A 152 53.62 -26.48 20.69
C GLU A 152 54.41 -25.18 20.90
N MET A 153 54.14 -24.14 20.10
CA MET A 153 54.77 -22.83 20.24
C MET A 153 54.45 -22.17 21.59
N ARG A 154 53.20 -22.28 22.04
CA ARG A 154 52.77 -21.75 23.33
C ARG A 154 53.52 -22.40 24.48
N ASP A 155 53.64 -23.73 24.44
CA ASP A 155 54.33 -24.50 25.47
C ASP A 155 55.84 -24.21 25.47
N MET A 156 56.45 -23.98 24.30
CA MET A 156 57.84 -23.53 24.20
C MET A 156 58.04 -22.12 24.76
N ALA A 157 57.16 -21.18 24.40
CA ALA A 157 57.22 -19.82 24.92
C ALA A 157 57.07 -19.77 26.44
N HIS A 158 56.18 -20.60 27.01
CA HIS A 158 56.04 -20.72 28.46
C HIS A 158 57.33 -21.17 29.14
N ARG A 159 58.01 -22.19 28.62
CA ARG A 159 59.28 -22.67 29.17
C ARG A 159 60.41 -21.64 29.01
N ASP A 160 60.42 -20.89 27.92
CA ASP A 160 61.44 -19.88 27.68
C ASP A 160 61.30 -18.66 28.60
N ASN A 161 60.06 -18.27 28.92
CA ASN A 161 59.79 -17.16 29.83
C ASN A 161 60.41 -17.35 31.23
N ASP A 162 60.57 -18.60 31.69
CA ASP A 162 61.29 -18.90 32.95
C ASP A 162 62.79 -18.59 32.84
N ASN A 163 63.37 -18.71 31.64
CA ASN A 163 64.78 -18.42 31.37
C ASN A 163 65.04 -16.94 31.05
N HIS A 164 64.00 -16.18 30.69
CA HIS A 164 64.08 -14.75 30.33
C HIS A 164 63.07 -13.90 31.11
N PRO A 165 63.22 -13.79 32.45
CA PRO A 165 62.28 -13.04 33.29
C PRO A 165 62.23 -11.56 32.90
N GLY A 166 61.02 -11.06 32.67
CA GLY A 166 60.75 -9.67 32.25
C GLY A 166 60.60 -9.46 30.75
N ASN A 167 60.87 -10.46 29.91
CA ASN A 167 60.67 -10.41 28.46
C ASN A 167 59.67 -11.49 27.99
N MET A 168 58.46 -11.45 28.55
CA MET A 168 57.44 -12.46 28.25
C MET A 168 56.95 -12.35 26.81
N MET A 169 57.12 -13.42 26.04
CA MET A 169 56.53 -13.56 24.71
C MET A 169 55.43 -14.61 24.73
N TYR A 170 54.33 -14.33 24.01
CA TYR A 170 53.25 -15.28 23.80
C TYR A 170 52.94 -15.37 22.30
N PRO A 171 52.88 -16.59 21.74
CA PRO A 171 52.41 -16.73 20.38
C PRO A 171 50.93 -16.32 20.32
N LEU A 172 50.58 -15.59 19.28
CA LEU A 172 49.19 -15.26 18.98
C LEU A 172 48.53 -16.45 18.26
N ALA A 173 47.25 -16.67 18.55
CA ALA A 173 46.46 -17.62 17.77
C ALA A 173 46.36 -17.13 16.32
N PHE A 174 46.24 -18.07 15.38
CA PHE A 174 46.19 -17.78 13.94
C PHE A 174 44.98 -16.90 13.56
N PHE A 175 43.89 -17.00 14.31
CA PHE A 175 42.75 -16.09 14.24
C PHE A 175 42.09 -15.95 15.62
N SER A 176 41.30 -14.91 15.76
CA SER A 176 40.46 -14.59 16.90
C SER A 176 38.98 -14.71 16.53
N GLN A 177 38.11 -14.89 17.52
CA GLN A 177 36.65 -14.91 17.27
C GLN A 177 36.15 -13.58 16.66
N SER A 178 36.84 -12.47 16.94
CA SER A 178 36.53 -11.16 16.34
C SER A 178 36.85 -11.06 14.85
N ASP A 179 37.67 -11.95 14.30
CA ASP A 179 37.97 -11.98 12.86
C ASP A 179 36.84 -12.60 12.04
N VAL A 180 35.91 -13.30 12.70
CA VAL A 180 34.76 -13.94 12.06
C VAL A 180 33.60 -12.95 12.01
N PRO A 181 33.05 -12.62 10.81
CA PRO A 181 31.94 -11.68 10.67
C PRO A 181 30.62 -12.34 11.09
N LEU A 182 30.38 -12.42 12.40
CA LEU A 182 29.18 -13.04 12.95
C LEU A 182 27.95 -12.15 12.72
N ILE A 183 26.86 -12.75 12.23
CA ILE A 183 25.56 -12.08 12.17
C ILE A 183 25.05 -11.87 13.60
N SER A 184 25.00 -10.62 14.05
CA SER A 184 24.55 -10.26 15.39
C SER A 184 23.04 -9.99 15.45
N ARG A 185 22.48 -9.95 16.65
CA ARG A 185 21.08 -9.53 16.84
C ARG A 185 20.87 -8.09 16.42
N GLU A 186 21.84 -7.20 16.66
CA GLU A 186 21.74 -5.79 16.26
C GLU A 186 21.63 -5.67 14.74
N ASP A 187 22.40 -6.47 13.98
CA ASP A 187 22.33 -6.49 12.52
C ASP A 187 20.92 -6.86 12.02
N LEU A 188 20.30 -7.84 12.67
CA LEU A 188 18.94 -8.27 12.35
C LEU A 188 17.91 -7.20 12.72
N LEU A 189 18.06 -6.55 13.88
CA LEU A 189 17.18 -5.46 14.31
C LEU A 189 17.26 -4.24 13.36
N MET A 190 18.44 -3.92 12.82
CA MET A 190 18.57 -2.87 11.80
C MET A 190 17.71 -3.15 10.56
N ILE A 191 17.60 -4.43 10.17
CA ILE A 191 16.79 -4.84 9.02
C ILE A 191 15.30 -4.85 9.38
N GLU A 192 14.95 -5.45 10.52
CA GLU A 192 13.56 -5.61 10.99
C GLU A 192 12.90 -4.26 11.30
N ASP A 193 13.55 -3.44 12.13
CA ASP A 193 12.95 -2.22 12.68
C ASP A 193 13.24 -1.00 11.80
N ARG A 194 14.45 -0.92 11.22
CA ARG A 194 14.91 0.26 10.48
C ARG A 194 14.92 0.09 8.97
N ARG A 195 14.70 -1.13 8.47
CA ARG A 195 14.79 -1.48 7.03
C ARG A 195 16.13 -1.06 6.41
N GLN A 196 17.19 -1.11 7.20
CA GLN A 196 18.55 -0.70 6.81
C GLN A 196 19.49 -1.90 6.89
N LEU A 197 20.50 -1.91 6.01
CA LEU A 197 21.58 -2.88 6.11
C LEU A 197 22.57 -2.46 7.19
N PRO A 198 23.25 -3.42 7.84
CA PRO A 198 24.36 -3.13 8.74
C PRO A 198 25.45 -2.29 8.07
N PHE A 199 26.22 -1.58 8.89
CA PHE A 199 27.30 -0.71 8.41
C PHE A 199 28.31 -1.51 7.57
N GLY A 200 28.74 -0.95 6.44
CA GLY A 200 29.69 -1.59 5.53
C GLY A 200 29.07 -2.59 4.54
N ILE A 201 27.79 -2.96 4.68
CA ILE A 201 27.10 -3.85 3.74
C ILE A 201 26.29 -3.05 2.72
N LYS A 202 26.56 -3.25 1.42
CA LYS A 202 25.81 -2.63 0.33
C LYS A 202 24.73 -3.57 -0.20
N ARG A 203 23.56 -3.03 -0.51
CA ARG A 203 22.48 -3.80 -1.14
C ARG A 203 22.87 -4.16 -2.56
N VAL A 204 22.93 -5.45 -2.86
CA VAL A 204 23.01 -5.93 -4.23
C VAL A 204 21.58 -6.02 -4.76
N SER A 205 21.16 -5.03 -5.54
CA SER A 205 19.86 -5.05 -6.19
C SER A 205 19.95 -5.84 -7.49
N GLU A 206 19.66 -7.13 -7.45
CA GLU A 206 19.19 -7.84 -8.64
C GLU A 206 17.71 -7.49 -8.85
N VAL A 207 17.46 -6.37 -9.51
CA VAL A 207 16.19 -6.11 -10.18
C VAL A 207 16.56 -5.70 -11.60
N SER A 208 17.04 -6.66 -12.38
CA SER A 208 17.03 -6.53 -13.83
C SER A 208 15.59 -6.75 -14.30
N LYS A 209 15.13 -5.78 -15.09
CA LYS A 209 13.80 -5.68 -15.70
C LYS A 209 13.38 -6.93 -16.47
#